data_AF-A0A8S1L4J1-F1
#
_entry.id   AF-A0A8S1L4J1-F1
#
_cell.length_a   1.000
_cell.length_b   1.000
_cell.length_c   1.000
_cell.angle_alpha   90.00
_cell.angle_beta   90.00
_cell.angle_gamma   90.00
#
_symmetry.space_group_name_H-M   'P 1'
#
loop_
_entity.id
_entity.type
_entity.pdbx_description
1 polymer ?
#
loop_
_entity_poly.entity_id
_entity_poly.type
_entity_poly.pdbx_seq_one_letter_code
_entity_poly.pdbx_strand_id
1 'polypeptide(L)'
;MQKLNQVEDNQLLTNKQTAKPNQAIESLVTQKMVAYKQLYRYATQSDKLLISIGILASTGNGVIMPMFFVIFVDMADAFSGQDPDKMISAAGQCAIWFLVLARCAWLLSFLSFTTFMISGERQSIRMRKEYFSAILRQEVGWFDSINPNELNTKVADETFAVEDAKNFQQLVDGNQVW
;
A
#
# COMPACT_ATOMS: atom_id res chain seq x y z
N MET A 1 4.33 -63.35 20.59
CA MET A 1 5.36 -62.66 19.77
C MET A 1 4.79 -62.15 18.45
N GLN A 2 4.24 -62.98 17.55
CA GLN A 2 3.74 -62.51 16.23
C GLN A 2 2.58 -61.50 16.25
N LYS A 3 1.66 -61.58 17.23
CA LYS A 3 0.54 -60.62 17.36
C LYS A 3 0.96 -59.23 17.84
N LEU A 4 2.14 -59.08 18.45
CA LEU A 4 2.64 -57.77 18.92
C LEU A 4 3.26 -57.00 17.76
N ASN A 5 4.04 -57.66 16.90
CA ASN A 5 4.62 -57.03 15.71
C ASN A 5 3.56 -56.56 14.70
N GLN A 6 2.48 -57.33 14.50
CA GLN A 6 1.36 -56.91 13.64
C GLN A 6 0.59 -55.71 14.19
N VAL A 7 0.56 -55.53 15.52
CA VAL A 7 -0.06 -54.37 16.17
C VAL A 7 0.87 -53.17 16.08
N GLU A 8 2.18 -53.34 16.26
CA GLU A 8 3.17 -52.27 16.02
C GLU A 8 3.21 -51.81 14.56
N ASP A 9 3.14 -52.74 13.60
CA ASP A 9 3.08 -52.40 12.18
C ASP A 9 1.77 -51.69 11.85
N ASN A 10 0.61 -52.20 12.31
CA ASN A 10 -0.65 -51.47 12.12
C ASN A 10 -0.64 -50.09 12.81
N GLN A 11 0.02 -49.95 13.96
CA GLN A 11 0.19 -48.65 14.62
C GLN A 11 1.15 -47.73 13.88
N LEU A 12 2.20 -48.23 13.24
CA LEU A 12 3.10 -47.47 12.37
C LEU A 12 2.39 -47.00 11.09
N LEU A 13 1.53 -47.86 10.50
CA LEU A 13 0.73 -47.53 9.33
C LEU A 13 -0.38 -46.52 9.68
N THR A 14 -1.03 -46.69 10.84
CA THR A 14 -2.01 -45.74 11.38
C THR A 14 -1.36 -44.40 11.75
N ASN A 15 -0.16 -44.40 12.35
CA ASN A 15 0.56 -43.19 12.76
C ASN A 15 1.17 -42.43 11.57
N LYS A 16 1.55 -43.12 10.50
CA LYS A 16 1.93 -42.47 9.23
C LYS A 16 0.73 -41.85 8.51
N GLN A 17 -0.47 -42.40 8.66
CA GLN A 17 -1.71 -41.83 8.11
C GLN A 17 -2.28 -40.70 8.97
N THR A 18 -1.95 -40.63 10.26
CA THR A 18 -2.35 -39.54 11.18
C THR A 18 -1.31 -38.43 11.35
N ALA A 19 -0.18 -38.48 10.63
CA ALA A 19 0.66 -37.30 10.39
C ALA A 19 -0.19 -36.27 9.63
N LYS A 20 -0.81 -35.40 10.43
CA LYS A 20 -1.97 -34.56 10.11
C LYS A 20 -1.83 -33.91 8.72
N PRO A 21 -2.71 -34.26 7.75
CA PRO A 21 -2.89 -33.46 6.53
C PRO A 21 -3.14 -31.99 6.89
N ASN A 22 -3.80 -31.77 8.03
CA ASN A 22 -4.08 -30.45 8.57
C ASN A 22 -2.85 -29.62 8.95
N GLN A 23 -1.71 -30.20 9.37
CA GLN A 23 -0.53 -29.38 9.74
C GLN A 23 0.24 -28.90 8.50
N ALA A 24 0.30 -29.73 7.46
CA ALA A 24 0.82 -29.30 6.16
C ALA A 24 -0.11 -28.24 5.53
N ILE A 25 -1.43 -28.47 5.56
CA ILE A 25 -2.43 -27.51 5.06
C ILE A 25 -2.43 -26.21 5.89
N GLU A 26 -2.27 -26.27 7.20
CA GLU A 26 -2.14 -25.11 8.08
C GLU A 26 -0.88 -24.29 7.75
N SER A 27 0.25 -24.94 7.44
CA SER A 27 1.46 -24.26 6.95
C SER A 27 1.34 -23.71 5.52
N LEU A 28 0.43 -24.26 4.70
CA LEU A 28 0.07 -23.73 3.37
C LEU A 28 -0.89 -22.54 3.47
N VAL A 29 -1.73 -22.48 4.50
CA VAL A 29 -2.70 -21.38 4.79
C VAL A 29 -2.08 -20.28 5.66
N THR A 30 -0.98 -20.56 6.36
CA THR A 30 -0.23 -19.53 7.10
C THR A 30 0.49 -18.65 6.08
N GLN A 31 -0.20 -17.65 5.54
CA GLN A 31 0.43 -16.62 4.73
C GLN A 31 1.55 -15.97 5.54
N LYS A 32 2.78 -16.36 5.22
CA LYS A 32 3.97 -15.81 5.88
C LYS A 32 4.09 -14.35 5.44
N MET A 33 3.75 -13.44 6.34
CA MET A 33 3.88 -11.99 6.10
C MET A 33 5.30 -11.69 5.64
N VAL A 34 5.44 -11.28 4.38
CA VAL A 34 6.73 -10.90 3.82
C VAL A 34 7.04 -9.49 4.29
N ALA A 35 8.25 -9.28 4.79
CA ALA A 35 8.66 -7.96 5.25
C ALA A 35 8.59 -6.94 4.09
N TYR A 36 7.93 -5.80 4.30
CA TYR A 36 7.81 -4.70 3.31
C TYR A 36 9.15 -4.28 2.70
N LYS A 37 10.27 -4.43 3.45
CA LYS A 37 11.62 -4.16 2.95
C LYS A 37 12.05 -5.09 1.80
N GLN A 38 11.55 -6.33 1.75
CA GLN A 38 11.80 -7.25 0.66
C GLN A 38 10.99 -6.91 -0.60
N LEU A 39 9.86 -6.21 -0.47
CA LEU A 39 9.08 -5.67 -1.60
C LEU A 39 9.88 -4.59 -2.35
N TYR A 40 10.63 -3.77 -1.61
CA TYR A 40 11.51 -2.73 -2.17
C TYR A 40 12.85 -3.25 -2.70
N ARG A 41 13.11 -4.57 -2.64
CA ARG A 41 14.37 -5.16 -3.09
C ARG A 41 14.64 -4.93 -4.59
N TYR A 42 13.59 -4.70 -5.38
CA TYR A 42 13.68 -4.42 -6.82
C TYR A 42 13.62 -2.92 -7.18
N ALA A 43 13.56 -2.02 -6.18
CA ALA A 43 13.50 -0.59 -6.41
C ALA A 43 14.83 -0.02 -6.92
N THR A 44 14.80 0.54 -8.12
CA THR A 44 15.93 1.21 -8.79
C THR A 44 16.41 2.42 -7.95
N GLN A 45 17.69 2.80 -8.02
CA GLN A 45 18.21 3.97 -7.29
C GLN A 45 17.47 5.28 -7.63
N SER A 46 17.01 5.40 -8.88
CA SER A 46 16.18 6.51 -9.35
C SER A 46 14.77 6.51 -8.73
N ASP A 47 14.17 5.35 -8.49
CA ASP A 47 12.84 5.26 -7.85
C ASP A 47 12.94 5.60 -6.35
N LYS A 48 14.05 5.24 -5.70
CA LYS A 48 14.32 5.63 -4.30
C LYS A 48 14.47 7.15 -4.14
N LEU A 49 15.12 7.82 -5.10
CA LEU A 49 15.23 9.28 -5.13
C LEU A 49 13.88 9.94 -5.41
N LEU A 50 13.07 9.39 -6.30
CA LEU A 50 11.71 9.89 -6.52
C LEU A 50 10.90 9.77 -5.21
N ILE A 51 10.88 8.60 -4.59
CA ILE A 51 10.11 8.38 -3.36
C ILE A 51 10.57 9.31 -2.23
N SER A 52 11.87 9.56 -2.07
CA SER A 52 12.35 10.48 -1.03
C SER A 52 11.86 11.91 -1.26
N ILE A 53 11.86 12.40 -2.51
CA ILE A 53 11.28 13.70 -2.88
C ILE A 53 9.77 13.72 -2.57
N GLY A 54 9.06 12.64 -2.91
CA GLY A 54 7.63 12.49 -2.61
C GLY A 54 7.32 12.55 -1.11
N ILE A 55 8.13 11.90 -0.27
CA ILE A 55 7.99 11.91 1.20
C ILE A 55 8.20 13.33 1.75
N LEU A 56 9.22 14.05 1.27
CA LEU A 56 9.47 15.43 1.67
C LEU A 56 8.30 16.35 1.28
N ALA A 57 7.78 16.23 0.06
CA ALA A 57 6.62 16.98 -0.41
C ALA A 57 5.35 16.65 0.39
N SER A 58 5.12 15.37 0.70
CA SER A 58 3.97 14.91 1.52
C SER A 58 4.03 15.46 2.94
N THR A 59 5.21 15.47 3.55
CA THR A 59 5.43 16.04 4.89
C THR A 59 5.08 17.52 4.90
N GLY A 60 5.55 18.27 3.89
CA GLY A 60 5.19 19.67 3.73
C GLY A 60 3.70 19.88 3.56
N ASN A 61 3.03 19.04 2.76
CA ASN A 61 1.58 19.09 2.56
C ASN A 61 0.79 18.83 3.85
N GLY A 62 1.30 17.97 4.75
CA GLY A 62 0.69 17.74 6.07
C GLY A 62 0.68 18.97 6.98
N VAL A 63 1.69 19.85 6.85
CA VAL A 63 1.81 21.10 7.64
C VAL A 63 0.90 22.21 7.11
N ILE A 64 0.33 22.05 5.92
CA ILE A 64 -0.54 23.07 5.30
C ILE A 64 -1.84 23.25 6.08
N MET A 65 -2.42 22.17 6.62
CA MET A 65 -3.62 22.24 7.45
C MET A 65 -3.44 23.09 8.71
N PRO A 66 -2.44 22.84 9.59
CA PRO A 66 -2.22 23.69 10.75
C PRO A 66 -1.85 25.13 10.35
N MET A 67 -1.11 25.32 9.25
CA MET A 67 -0.80 26.67 8.74
C MET A 67 -2.05 27.43 8.28
N PHE A 68 -2.99 26.75 7.62
CA PHE A 68 -4.28 27.32 7.23
C PHE A 68 -5.07 27.81 8.45
N PHE A 69 -5.10 27.03 9.54
CA PHE A 69 -5.78 27.43 10.77
C PHE A 69 -5.20 28.69 11.40
N VAL A 70 -3.87 28.86 11.42
CA VAL A 70 -3.24 30.06 11.99
C VAL A 70 -3.66 31.32 11.22
N ILE A 71 -3.59 31.28 9.88
CA ILE A 71 -4.01 32.41 9.03
C ILE A 71 -5.52 32.68 9.18
N PHE A 72 -6.32 31.62 9.37
CA PHE A 72 -7.75 31.75 9.61
C PHE A 72 -8.07 32.46 10.93
N VAL A 73 -7.31 32.20 11.99
CA VAL A 73 -7.44 32.93 13.27
C VAL A 73 -7.11 34.41 13.07
N ASP A 74 -6.01 34.73 12.40
CA ASP A 74 -5.63 36.13 12.12
C ASP A 74 -6.70 36.87 11.30
N MET A 75 -7.34 36.17 10.35
CA MET A 75 -8.45 36.71 9.57
C MET A 75 -9.71 36.92 10.43
N ALA A 76 -10.02 35.99 11.33
CA ALA A 76 -11.16 36.12 12.24
C ALA A 76 -10.98 37.32 13.20
N ASP A 77 -9.77 37.50 13.71
CA ASP A 77 -9.42 38.64 14.56
C ASP A 77 -9.52 39.97 13.79
N ALA A 78 -9.08 40.00 12.53
CA ALA A 78 -9.21 41.17 11.66
C ALA A 78 -10.67 41.62 11.46
N PHE A 79 -11.61 40.67 11.41
CA PHE A 79 -13.05 40.97 11.32
C PHE A 79 -13.69 41.40 12.64
N SER A 80 -13.05 41.13 13.77
CA SER A 80 -13.53 41.56 15.09
C SER A 80 -13.19 43.02 15.41
N GLY A 81 -12.33 43.67 14.61
CA GLY A 81 -11.91 45.06 14.79
C GLY A 81 -13.05 46.06 14.59
N GLN A 82 -13.08 47.12 15.41
CA GLN A 82 -14.12 48.16 15.34
C GLN A 82 -13.92 49.18 14.21
N ASP A 83 -12.72 49.27 13.63
CA ASP A 83 -12.38 50.22 12.56
C ASP A 83 -12.57 49.61 11.16
N PRO A 84 -13.53 50.08 10.34
CA PRO A 84 -13.83 49.51 9.02
C PRO A 84 -12.65 49.56 8.03
N ASP A 85 -11.90 50.68 8.01
CA ASP A 85 -10.80 50.86 7.07
C ASP A 85 -9.62 49.92 7.36
N LYS A 86 -9.35 49.67 8.66
CA LYS A 86 -8.30 48.74 9.09
C LYS A 86 -8.69 47.29 8.83
N MET A 87 -9.98 46.97 8.99
CA MET A 87 -10.52 45.64 8.68
C MET A 87 -10.31 45.28 7.21
N ILE A 88 -10.63 46.20 6.28
CA ILE A 88 -10.46 45.95 4.83
C ILE A 88 -8.98 45.74 4.48
N SER A 89 -8.09 46.55 5.04
CA SER A 89 -6.64 46.42 4.84
C SER A 89 -6.10 45.08 5.38
N ALA A 90 -6.51 44.67 6.57
CA ALA A 90 -6.07 43.42 7.20
C ALA A 90 -6.64 42.19 6.47
N ALA A 91 -7.90 42.23 6.06
CA ALA A 91 -8.53 41.16 5.27
C ALA A 91 -7.85 40.99 3.91
N GLY A 92 -7.48 42.10 3.24
CA GLY A 92 -6.71 42.05 2.00
C GLY A 92 -5.34 41.37 2.16
N GLN A 93 -4.65 41.64 3.28
CA GLN A 93 -3.38 40.97 3.58
C GLN A 93 -3.55 39.47 3.87
N CYS A 94 -4.59 39.09 4.62
CA CYS A 94 -4.91 37.67 4.88
C CYS A 94 -5.24 36.93 3.58
N ALA A 95 -5.98 37.55 2.65
CA ALA A 95 -6.32 36.98 1.36
C ALA A 95 -5.07 36.66 0.51
N ILE A 96 -4.04 37.52 0.54
CA ILE A 96 -2.77 37.26 -0.14
C ILE A 96 -2.07 36.03 0.46
N TRP A 97 -2.03 35.92 1.79
CA TRP A 97 -1.44 34.76 2.47
C TRP A 97 -2.17 33.45 2.13
N PHE A 98 -3.51 33.46 2.08
CA PHE A 98 -4.28 32.30 1.61
C PHE A 98 -3.97 31.92 0.17
N LEU A 99 -3.77 32.90 -0.72
CA LEU A 99 -3.44 32.65 -2.13
C LEU A 99 -2.04 32.01 -2.26
N VAL A 100 -1.07 32.49 -1.49
CA VAL A 100 0.28 31.90 -1.44
C VAL A 100 0.21 30.47 -0.91
N LEU A 101 -0.50 30.25 0.20
CA LEU A 101 -0.68 28.92 0.79
C LEU A 101 -1.36 27.95 -0.17
N ALA A 102 -2.41 28.38 -0.87
CA ALA A 102 -3.11 27.57 -1.86
C ALA A 102 -2.19 27.16 -3.03
N ARG A 103 -1.36 28.08 -3.54
CA ARG A 103 -0.38 27.76 -4.59
C ARG A 103 0.68 26.77 -4.10
N CYS A 104 1.20 26.98 -2.88
CA CYS A 104 2.14 26.04 -2.27
C CYS A 104 1.50 24.66 -2.11
N ALA A 105 0.28 24.58 -1.58
CA ALA A 105 -0.45 23.33 -1.39
C ALA A 105 -0.66 22.58 -2.70
N TRP A 106 -1.09 23.29 -3.73
CA TRP A 106 -1.27 22.69 -5.04
C TRP A 106 0.03 22.11 -5.60
N LEU A 107 1.15 22.84 -5.51
CA LEU A 107 2.45 22.37 -5.99
C LEU A 107 2.98 21.16 -5.20
N LEU A 108 2.93 21.23 -3.86
CA LEU A 108 3.40 20.13 -3.00
C LEU A 108 2.55 18.87 -3.18
N SER A 109 1.23 19.03 -3.21
CA SER A 109 0.29 17.92 -3.41
C SER A 109 0.47 17.29 -4.79
N PHE A 110 0.56 18.11 -5.85
CA PHE A 110 0.77 17.63 -7.21
C PHE A 110 2.09 16.86 -7.34
N LEU A 111 3.18 17.38 -6.80
CA LEU A 111 4.49 16.72 -6.83
C LEU A 111 4.48 15.41 -6.04
N SER A 112 3.90 15.41 -4.85
CA SER A 112 3.76 14.21 -4.01
C SER A 112 2.96 13.13 -4.74
N PHE A 113 1.77 13.46 -5.22
CA PHE A 113 0.87 12.52 -5.88
C PHE A 113 1.48 11.91 -7.15
N THR A 114 2.00 12.76 -8.04
CA THR A 114 2.63 12.30 -9.29
C THR A 114 3.82 11.38 -9.03
N THR A 115 4.64 11.70 -8.03
CA THR A 115 5.81 10.90 -7.68
C THR A 115 5.45 9.52 -7.14
N PHE A 116 4.46 9.45 -6.24
CA PHE A 116 3.96 8.17 -5.73
C PHE A 116 3.28 7.34 -6.81
N MET A 117 2.51 7.98 -7.70
CA MET A 117 1.83 7.30 -8.80
C MET A 117 2.83 6.65 -9.78
N ILE A 118 3.81 7.42 -10.27
CA ILE A 118 4.85 6.92 -11.19
C ILE A 118 5.66 5.80 -10.53
N SER A 119 6.05 5.97 -9.27
CA SER A 119 6.77 4.93 -8.54
C SER A 119 5.93 3.67 -8.36
N GLY A 120 4.64 3.83 -8.02
CA GLY A 120 3.70 2.72 -7.85
C GLY A 120 3.51 1.89 -9.12
N GLU A 121 3.40 2.54 -10.28
CA GLU A 121 3.26 1.89 -11.58
C GLU A 121 4.52 1.10 -11.97
N ARG A 122 5.70 1.72 -11.85
CA ARG A 122 6.98 1.06 -12.13
C ARG A 122 7.18 -0.20 -11.30
N GLN A 123 6.84 -0.14 -10.01
CA GLN A 123 6.94 -1.29 -9.12
C GLN A 123 5.93 -2.39 -9.47
N SER A 124 4.71 -2.03 -9.85
CA SER A 124 3.68 -2.98 -10.29
C SER A 124 4.12 -3.76 -11.54
N ILE A 125 4.61 -3.06 -12.57
CA ILE A 125 5.11 -3.69 -13.80
C ILE A 125 6.28 -4.64 -13.51
N ARG A 126 7.20 -4.24 -12.63
CA ARG A 126 8.34 -5.08 -12.24
C ARG A 126 7.89 -6.35 -11.52
N MET A 127 6.98 -6.21 -10.56
CA MET A 127 6.42 -7.33 -9.82
C MET A 127 5.73 -8.32 -10.76
N ARG A 128 4.91 -7.83 -11.70
CA ARG A 128 4.28 -8.65 -12.76
C ARG A 128 5.32 -9.41 -13.59
N LYS A 129 6.41 -8.75 -14.00
CA LYS A 129 7.46 -9.37 -14.83
C LYS A 129 8.21 -10.48 -14.11
N GLU A 130 8.62 -10.24 -12.87
CA GLU A 130 9.32 -11.24 -12.06
C GLU A 130 8.40 -12.42 -11.71
N TYR A 131 7.14 -12.14 -11.38
CA TYR A 131 6.13 -13.17 -11.10
C TYR A 131 5.88 -14.06 -12.32
N PHE A 132 5.67 -13.47 -13.50
CA PHE A 132 5.53 -14.24 -14.74
C PHE A 132 6.79 -15.06 -15.07
N SER A 133 7.98 -14.49 -14.88
CA SER A 133 9.23 -15.24 -15.09
C SER A 133 9.41 -16.38 -14.10
N ALA A 134 8.89 -16.26 -12.86
CA ALA A 134 8.94 -17.32 -11.87
C ALA A 134 7.99 -18.47 -12.26
N ILE A 135 6.77 -18.14 -12.70
CA ILE A 135 5.80 -19.13 -13.18
C ILE A 135 6.37 -19.94 -14.35
N LEU A 136 7.00 -19.29 -15.33
CA LEU A 136 7.59 -20.00 -16.49
C LEU A 136 8.76 -20.94 -16.13
N ARG A 137 9.37 -20.79 -14.94
CA ARG A 137 10.47 -21.65 -14.47
C ARG A 137 10.00 -22.82 -13.61
N GLN A 138 8.69 -22.93 -13.36
CA GLN A 138 8.12 -23.96 -12.54
C GLN A 138 8.14 -25.33 -13.25
N GLU A 139 8.23 -26.42 -12.49
CA GLU A 139 8.24 -27.78 -13.02
C GLU A 139 6.89 -28.21 -13.61
N VAL A 140 6.91 -29.11 -14.60
CA VAL A 140 5.70 -29.59 -15.30
C VAL A 140 4.70 -30.23 -14.34
N GLY A 141 5.17 -30.91 -13.29
CA GLY A 141 4.30 -31.50 -12.27
C GLY A 141 3.48 -30.49 -11.46
N TRP A 142 3.95 -29.23 -11.34
CA TRP A 142 3.16 -28.15 -10.74
C TRP A 142 2.05 -27.68 -11.69
N PHE A 143 2.34 -27.60 -12.99
CA PHE A 143 1.34 -27.25 -14.00
C PHE A 143 0.24 -28.32 -14.14
N ASP A 144 0.56 -29.60 -13.99
CA ASP A 144 -0.43 -30.69 -14.03
C ASP A 144 -1.36 -30.70 -12.82
N SER A 145 -0.94 -30.11 -11.70
CA SER A 145 -1.74 -30.00 -10.48
C SER A 145 -2.74 -28.84 -10.48
N ILE A 146 -2.65 -27.93 -11.46
CA ILE A 146 -3.45 -26.71 -11.52
C ILE A 146 -4.19 -26.61 -12.87
N ASN A 147 -5.46 -26.24 -12.83
CA ASN A 147 -6.24 -25.98 -14.03
C ASN A 147 -5.67 -24.78 -14.83
N PRO A 148 -5.32 -24.94 -16.13
CA PRO A 148 -4.78 -23.85 -16.97
C PRO A 148 -5.70 -22.64 -17.06
N ASN A 149 -7.02 -22.88 -17.03
CA ASN A 149 -8.04 -21.84 -17.08
C ASN A 149 -8.14 -21.05 -15.77
N GLU A 150 -7.74 -21.62 -14.63
CA GLU A 150 -7.69 -20.91 -13.35
C GLU A 150 -6.39 -20.13 -13.16
N LEU A 151 -5.27 -20.57 -13.76
CA LEU A 151 -3.96 -19.91 -13.60
C LEU A 151 -3.96 -18.48 -14.08
N ASN A 152 -4.45 -18.25 -15.30
CA ASN A 152 -4.42 -16.93 -15.90
C ASN A 152 -5.26 -15.93 -15.09
N THR A 153 -6.42 -16.38 -14.62
CA THR A 153 -7.30 -15.58 -13.76
C THR A 153 -6.70 -15.37 -12.37
N LYS A 154 -6.13 -16.39 -11.72
CA LYS A 154 -5.46 -16.23 -10.41
C LYS A 154 -4.28 -15.26 -10.46
N VAL A 155 -3.46 -15.34 -11.51
CA VAL A 155 -2.31 -14.44 -11.71
C VAL A 155 -2.78 -13.00 -11.86
N ALA A 156 -3.84 -12.78 -12.64
CA ALA A 156 -4.46 -11.48 -12.81
C ALA A 156 -5.06 -10.98 -11.48
N ASP A 157 -5.84 -11.81 -10.80
CA ASP A 157 -6.51 -11.48 -9.54
C ASP A 157 -5.53 -11.17 -8.42
N GLU A 158 -4.44 -11.93 -8.26
CA GLU A 158 -3.40 -11.66 -7.26
C GLU A 158 -2.66 -10.35 -7.56
N THR A 159 -2.44 -10.04 -8.84
CA THR A 159 -1.81 -8.79 -9.25
C THR A 159 -2.73 -7.60 -9.01
N PHE A 160 -4.00 -7.74 -9.40
CA PHE A 160 -5.02 -6.72 -9.17
C PHE A 160 -5.28 -6.55 -7.70
N ALA A 161 -5.29 -7.60 -6.88
CA ALA A 161 -5.44 -7.48 -5.43
C ALA A 161 -4.30 -6.67 -4.78
N VAL A 162 -3.07 -6.75 -5.28
CA VAL A 162 -1.96 -5.92 -4.79
C VAL A 162 -2.04 -4.47 -5.28
N GLU A 163 -2.58 -4.26 -6.49
CA GLU A 163 -2.83 -2.93 -7.04
C GLU A 163 -4.01 -2.25 -6.34
N ASP A 164 -5.11 -2.98 -6.15
CA ASP A 164 -6.31 -2.58 -5.43
C ASP A 164 -6.06 -2.49 -3.94
N ALA A 165 -5.15 -3.23 -3.31
CA ALA A 165 -4.80 -2.98 -1.91
C ALA A 165 -4.28 -1.54 -1.69
N LYS A 166 -3.71 -0.91 -2.72
CA LYS A 166 -3.37 0.52 -2.68
C LYS A 166 -4.61 1.43 -2.80
N ASN A 167 -5.63 1.00 -3.54
CA ASN A 167 -6.91 1.72 -3.75
C ASN A 167 -7.95 1.45 -2.64
N PHE A 168 -7.91 0.29 -1.99
CA PHE A 168 -8.81 -0.15 -0.92
C PHE A 168 -8.58 0.66 0.35
N GLN A 169 -7.33 1.08 0.59
CA GLN A 169 -7.03 2.08 1.62
C GLN A 169 -7.81 3.39 1.35
N GLN A 170 -7.95 3.79 0.08
CA GLN A 170 -8.73 4.95 -0.34
C GLN A 170 -10.25 4.75 -0.22
N LEU A 171 -10.76 3.52 -0.36
CA LEU A 171 -12.18 3.18 -0.17
C LEU A 171 -12.57 3.07 1.30
N VAL A 172 -11.67 2.61 2.16
CA VAL A 172 -11.87 2.59 3.62
C VAL A 172 -11.81 4.02 4.19
N ASP A 173 -10.89 4.85 3.70
CA ASP A 173 -10.77 6.26 4.11
C ASP A 173 -11.88 7.14 3.50
N GLY A 174 -12.41 6.77 2.32
CA GLY A 174 -13.53 7.45 1.66
C GLY A 174 -14.90 7.27 2.31
N ASN A 175 -15.02 6.39 3.31
CA ASN A 175 -16.24 6.17 4.10
C ASN A 175 -16.11 6.63 5.56
N GLN A 176 -15.13 7.50 5.88
CA GLN A 176 -15.08 8.22 7.16
C GLN A 176 -15.35 9.71 6.90
N VAL A 177 -16.59 9.98 6.52
CA VAL A 177 -17.23 11.29 6.72
C VAL A 177 -17.39 11.54 8.21
N TRP A 178 -16.70 12.56 8.71
CA TRP A 178 -17.25 13.52 9.65
C TRP A 178 -17.18 14.89 9.00
#